data_AF-A0A936G4E5-F1
#
_entry.id   AF-A0A936G4E5-F1
#
_cell.length_a   1.000
_cell.length_b   1.000
_cell.length_c   1.000
_cell.angle_alpha   90.00
_cell.angle_beta   90.00
_cell.angle_gamma   90.00
#
_symmetry.space_group_name_H-M   'P 1'
#
loop_
_entity.id
_entity.type
_entity.pdbx_description
1 polymer ?
#
loop_
_entity_poly.entity_id
_entity_poly.type
_entity_poly.pdbx_seq_one_letter_code
_entity_poly.pdbx_strand_id
1 'polypeptide(L)'
;MDSGSLSLGIGFQVLAAAEEMESGLRSALDAIDSARKRLQVSAALDTMEYLKRSGRVPGVVVALGGILSIKPMIELRDGEVKPFGAVRTTKQADERMLKFLLEFGDMERLAILHTNAEPRAKQLLNELMSRVRKSIPVIFCS
;
A
#
# COMPACT_ATOMS: atom_id res chain seq x y z
N MET A 1 18.27 10.68 3.19
CA MET A 1 17.59 9.80 2.23
C MET A 1 16.10 10.06 2.35
N ASP A 2 15.43 10.26 1.23
CA ASP A 2 13.97 10.29 1.16
C ASP A 2 13.48 8.84 1.00
N SER A 3 12.54 8.40 1.86
CA SER A 3 12.00 7.04 1.83
C SER A 3 11.10 6.79 0.62
N GLY A 4 10.58 7.85 -0.02
CA GLY A 4 9.59 7.75 -1.10
C GLY A 4 8.31 7.00 -0.69
N SER A 5 8.11 6.77 0.60
CA SER A 5 7.04 5.95 1.17
C SER A 5 6.56 6.49 2.52
N LEU A 6 5.32 6.16 2.88
CA LEU A 6 4.71 6.51 4.17
C LEU A 6 4.53 5.25 5.04
N SER A 7 4.57 5.44 6.37
CA SER A 7 4.22 4.43 7.37
C SER A 7 4.94 3.08 7.15
N LEU A 8 4.20 1.99 6.95
CA LEU A 8 4.70 0.62 6.85
C LEU A 8 5.70 0.39 5.71
N GLY A 9 5.65 1.19 4.64
CA GLY A 9 6.64 1.11 3.59
C GLY A 9 8.04 1.56 4.03
N ILE A 10 8.13 2.45 5.03
CA ILE A 10 9.41 2.75 5.71
C ILE A 10 9.80 1.57 6.59
N GLY A 11 8.85 0.94 7.27
CA GLY A 11 9.08 -0.25 8.10
C GLY A 11 9.77 -1.38 7.32
N PHE A 12 9.35 -1.65 6.09
CA PHE A 12 10.01 -2.65 5.25
C PHE A 12 11.43 -2.27 4.81
N GLN A 13 11.69 -0.98 4.55
CA GLN A 13 13.05 -0.52 4.26
C GLN A 13 13.97 -0.66 5.48
N VAL A 14 13.47 -0.36 6.68
CA VAL A 14 14.21 -0.53 7.93
C VAL A 14 14.47 -2.00 8.24
N LEU A 15 13.49 -2.88 8.02
CA LEU A 15 13.68 -4.33 8.20
C LEU A 15 14.72 -4.89 7.23
N ALA A 16 14.67 -4.51 5.95
CA ALA A 16 15.67 -4.91 4.96
C ALA A 16 17.08 -4.42 5.32
N ALA A 17 17.20 -3.18 5.83
CA ALA A 17 18.47 -2.64 6.29
C ALA A 17 19.02 -3.41 7.50
N ALA A 18 18.16 -3.75 8.46
CA ALA A 18 18.54 -4.46 9.66
C ALA A 18 19.01 -5.88 9.36
N GLU A 19 18.37 -6.57 8.41
CA GLU A 19 18.73 -7.92 7.95
C GLU A 19 20.12 -7.96 7.30
N GLU A 20 20.54 -6.86 6.65
CA GLU A 20 21.82 -6.77 5.95
C GLU A 20 22.90 -5.99 6.73
N MET A 21 22.60 -5.55 7.95
CA MET A 21 23.51 -4.70 8.73
C MET A 21 24.78 -5.43 9.17
N GLU A 22 24.71 -6.74 9.42
CA GLU A 22 25.88 -7.57 9.77
C GLU A 22 26.90 -7.63 8.62
N SER A 23 26.43 -7.50 7.38
CA SER A 23 27.25 -7.41 6.16
C SER A 23 27.86 -6.00 5.95
N GLY A 24 27.53 -5.04 6.83
CA GLY A 24 28.06 -3.69 6.84
C GLY A 24 27.17 -2.65 6.13
N LEU A 25 27.51 -1.37 6.36
CA LEU A 25 26.70 -0.22 5.95
C LEU A 25 26.35 -0.21 4.45
N ARG A 26 27.27 -0.65 3.57
CA ARG A 26 27.02 -0.67 2.13
C ARG A 26 25.93 -1.68 1.76
N SER A 27 25.95 -2.88 2.34
CA SER A 27 24.92 -3.89 2.11
C SER A 27 23.55 -3.38 2.57
N ALA A 28 23.50 -2.77 3.76
CA ALA A 28 22.27 -2.17 4.29
C ALA A 28 21.69 -1.07 3.37
N LEU A 29 22.54 -0.21 2.80
CA LEU A 29 22.08 0.83 1.84
C LEU A 29 21.56 0.22 0.53
N ASP A 30 22.25 -0.78 0.00
CA ASP A 30 21.83 -1.48 -1.23
C ASP A 30 20.50 -2.25 -1.00
N ALA A 31 20.32 -2.82 0.20
CA ALA A 31 19.08 -3.47 0.63
C ALA A 31 17.91 -2.49 0.72
N ILE A 32 18.12 -1.28 1.28
CA ILE A 32 17.11 -0.22 1.32
C ILE A 32 16.69 0.17 -0.10
N ASP A 33 17.64 0.38 -1.01
CA ASP A 33 17.33 0.77 -2.39
C ASP A 33 16.57 -0.33 -3.14
N SER A 34 16.98 -1.59 -2.96
CA SER A 34 16.27 -2.76 -3.50
C SER A 34 14.84 -2.86 -2.94
N ALA A 35 14.67 -2.73 -1.62
CA ALA A 35 13.35 -2.76 -0.98
C ALA A 35 12.47 -1.63 -1.51
N ARG A 36 12.99 -0.41 -1.63
CA ARG A 36 12.25 0.74 -2.17
C ARG A 36 11.75 0.50 -3.60
N LYS A 37 12.56 -0.13 -4.47
CA LYS A 37 12.20 -0.43 -5.87
C LYS A 37 11.11 -1.49 -6.01
N ARG A 38 11.01 -2.41 -5.05
CA ARG A 38 10.05 -3.53 -5.05
C ARG A 38 8.81 -3.25 -4.20
N LEU A 39 8.86 -2.22 -3.36
CA LEU A 39 7.75 -1.83 -2.50
C LEU A 39 6.61 -1.23 -3.32
N GLN A 40 5.41 -1.75 -3.12
CA GLN A 40 4.18 -1.14 -3.61
C GLN A 40 3.26 -0.81 -2.43
N VAL A 41 2.73 0.42 -2.43
CA VAL A 41 1.76 0.86 -1.43
C VAL A 41 0.50 1.31 -2.16
N SER A 42 -0.65 0.77 -1.78
CA SER A 42 -1.95 1.16 -2.31
C SER A 42 -2.99 1.28 -1.20
N ALA A 43 -3.99 2.12 -1.44
CA ALA A 43 -5.06 2.39 -0.49
C ALA A 43 -6.38 2.68 -1.21
N ALA A 44 -7.48 2.21 -0.61
CA ALA A 44 -8.83 2.64 -0.93
C ALA A 44 -9.34 3.53 0.22
N LEU A 45 -9.71 4.76 -0.09
CA LEU A 45 -10.17 5.73 0.91
C LEU A 45 -11.69 5.88 0.85
N ASP A 46 -12.29 6.31 1.96
CA ASP A 46 -13.74 6.54 2.00
C ASP A 46 -14.16 7.80 1.27
N THR A 47 -13.31 8.83 1.28
CA THR A 47 -13.57 10.12 0.62
C THR A 47 -12.28 10.76 0.11
N MET A 48 -12.43 11.74 -0.79
CA MET A 48 -11.34 12.60 -1.27
C MET A 48 -10.89 13.63 -0.23
N GLU A 49 -11.62 13.81 0.87
CA GLU A 49 -11.39 14.88 1.83
C GLU A 49 -10.04 14.72 2.54
N TYR A 50 -9.67 13.49 2.89
CA TYR A 50 -8.37 13.19 3.50
C TYR A 50 -7.20 13.57 2.59
N LEU A 51 -7.32 13.30 1.28
CA LEU A 51 -6.31 13.67 0.30
C LEU A 51 -6.19 15.19 0.16
N LYS A 52 -7.33 15.90 0.06
CA LYS A 52 -7.38 17.37 0.03
C LYS A 52 -6.73 17.99 1.27
N ARG A 53 -7.07 17.50 2.47
CA ARG A 53 -6.54 18.02 3.75
C ARG A 53 -5.05 17.77 3.92
N SER A 54 -4.52 16.68 3.37
CA SER A 54 -3.10 16.34 3.49
C SER A 54 -2.15 17.24 2.69
N GLY A 55 -2.65 18.02 1.71
CA GLY A 55 -1.84 18.89 0.85
C GLY A 55 -0.89 18.18 -0.12
N ARG A 56 -0.68 16.86 0.01
CA ARG A 56 0.28 16.05 -0.76
C ARG A 56 -0.29 15.46 -2.05
N VAL A 57 -1.57 15.72 -2.33
CA VAL A 57 -2.33 15.02 -3.38
C VAL A 57 -3.27 15.94 -4.21
N PRO A 58 -2.89 17.17 -4.64
CA PRO A 58 -3.80 18.02 -5.42
C PRO A 58 -4.19 17.44 -6.79
N GLY A 59 -3.26 16.77 -7.49
CA GLY A 59 -3.49 16.28 -8.86
C GLY A 59 -4.48 15.11 -8.97
N VAL A 60 -4.46 14.18 -8.01
CA VAL A 60 -5.40 13.04 -7.95
C VAL A 60 -6.84 13.52 -7.77
N VAL A 61 -7.04 14.58 -6.99
CA VAL A 61 -8.37 15.17 -6.73
C VAL A 61 -8.98 15.75 -7.99
N VAL A 62 -8.16 16.37 -8.85
CA VAL A 62 -8.59 16.91 -10.15
C VAL A 62 -8.90 15.77 -11.12
N ALA A 63 -8.05 14.74 -11.18
CA ALA A 63 -8.19 13.61 -12.10
C ALA A 63 -9.49 12.80 -11.87
N LEU A 64 -9.96 12.69 -10.62
CA LEU A 64 -11.18 11.96 -10.28
C LEU A 64 -12.46 12.81 -10.37
N GLY A 65 -12.37 14.05 -10.86
CA GLY A 65 -13.51 14.86 -11.27
C GLY A 65 -14.40 15.40 -10.14
N GLY A 66 -13.91 15.47 -8.90
CA GLY A 66 -14.65 16.08 -7.78
C GLY A 66 -15.99 15.40 -7.42
N ILE A 67 -16.26 14.21 -7.94
CA ILE A 67 -17.50 13.47 -7.71
C ILE A 67 -17.56 13.09 -6.22
N LEU A 68 -18.56 13.62 -5.52
CA LEU A 68 -18.93 13.19 -4.18
C LEU A 68 -19.57 11.79 -4.28
N SER A 69 -19.31 10.92 -3.28
CA SER A 69 -19.83 9.54 -3.21
C SER A 69 -19.05 8.45 -3.97
N ILE A 70 -17.77 8.68 -4.29
CA ILE A 70 -16.85 7.62 -4.71
C ILE A 70 -15.77 7.37 -3.65
N LYS A 71 -15.31 6.13 -3.58
CA LYS A 71 -14.12 5.69 -2.84
C LYS A 71 -12.92 5.75 -3.79
N PRO A 72 -12.01 6.73 -3.64
CA PRO A 72 -10.82 6.80 -4.48
C PRO A 72 -9.84 5.69 -4.13
N MET A 73 -9.19 5.16 -5.16
CA MET A 73 -8.14 4.17 -5.03
C MET A 73 -6.83 4.74 -5.55
N ILE A 74 -5.83 4.76 -4.68
CA ILE A 74 -4.54 5.40 -4.94
C ILE A 74 -3.40 4.42 -4.73
N GLU A 75 -2.34 4.61 -5.48
CA GLU A 75 -1.05 3.95 -5.27
C GLU A 75 0.03 5.00 -5.04
N LEU A 76 1.05 4.62 -4.28
CA LEU A 76 2.27 5.41 -4.17
C LEU A 76 3.33 4.78 -5.06
N ARG A 77 3.75 5.53 -6.07
CA ARG A 77 4.74 5.10 -7.05
C ARG A 77 5.74 6.21 -7.27
N ASP A 78 7.03 5.88 -7.13
CA ASP A 78 8.14 6.83 -7.28
C ASP A 78 8.05 8.04 -6.33
N GLY A 79 7.46 7.87 -5.14
CA GLY A 79 7.23 8.95 -4.18
C GLY A 79 6.00 9.82 -4.46
N GLU A 80 5.27 9.53 -5.54
CA GLU A 80 4.07 10.27 -5.94
C GLU A 80 2.80 9.44 -5.73
N VAL A 81 1.75 10.08 -5.20
CA VAL A 81 0.43 9.46 -5.08
C VAL A 81 -0.28 9.57 -6.43
N LYS A 82 -0.62 8.42 -7.02
CA LYS A 82 -1.30 8.33 -8.33
C LYS A 82 -2.67 7.66 -8.16
N PRO A 83 -3.72 8.12 -8.87
CA PRO A 83 -4.99 7.42 -8.89
C PRO A 83 -4.88 6.19 -9.78
N PHE A 84 -5.38 5.05 -9.34
CA PHE A 84 -5.51 3.86 -10.19
C PHE A 84 -6.96 3.38 -10.32
N GLY A 85 -7.90 4.02 -9.61
CA GLY A 85 -9.31 3.72 -9.76
C GLY A 85 -10.23 4.56 -8.86
N ALA A 86 -11.52 4.43 -9.11
CA ALA A 86 -12.59 4.95 -8.27
C ALA A 86 -13.76 3.98 -8.32
N VAL A 87 -14.31 3.65 -7.16
CA VAL A 87 -15.45 2.73 -7.02
C VAL A 87 -16.50 3.35 -6.11
N ARG A 88 -17.72 2.81 -6.09
CA ARG A 88 -18.82 3.39 -5.29
C ARG A 88 -18.99 2.72 -3.94
N THR A 89 -18.69 1.42 -3.85
CA THR A 89 -18.96 0.64 -2.64
C THR A 89 -17.67 0.07 -2.04
N THR A 90 -17.72 -0.19 -0.74
CA THR A 90 -16.68 -0.90 0.02
C THR A 90 -16.35 -2.24 -0.64
N LYS A 91 -17.37 -3.02 -1.02
CA LYS A 91 -17.19 -4.31 -1.68
C LYS A 91 -16.43 -4.21 -3.00
N GLN A 92 -16.77 -3.23 -3.84
CA GLN A 92 -16.04 -2.99 -5.09
C GLN A 92 -14.58 -2.60 -4.83
N ALA A 93 -14.31 -1.85 -3.76
CA ALA A 93 -12.95 -1.48 -3.38
C ALA A 93 -12.15 -2.71 -2.95
N ASP A 94 -12.75 -3.61 -2.16
CA ASP A 94 -12.12 -4.85 -1.71
C ASP A 94 -11.81 -5.78 -2.89
N GLU A 95 -12.77 -5.99 -3.80
CA GLU A 95 -12.57 -6.76 -5.03
C GLU A 95 -11.45 -6.19 -5.91
N ARG A 96 -11.40 -4.86 -6.03
CA ARG A 96 -10.38 -4.17 -6.84
C ARG A 96 -9.00 -4.20 -6.17
N MET A 97 -8.92 -4.08 -4.85
CA MET A 97 -7.68 -4.26 -4.08
C MET A 97 -7.16 -5.69 -4.17
N LEU A 98 -8.06 -6.68 -4.06
CA LEU A 98 -7.70 -8.08 -4.20
C LEU A 98 -7.13 -8.36 -5.60
N LYS A 99 -7.78 -7.84 -6.65
CA LYS A 99 -7.27 -7.96 -8.02
C LYS A 99 -5.89 -7.31 -8.16
N PHE A 100 -5.71 -6.11 -7.62
CA PHE A 100 -4.42 -5.41 -7.63
C PHE A 100 -3.31 -6.23 -6.97
N LEU A 101 -3.57 -6.81 -5.78
CA LEU A 101 -2.59 -7.63 -5.06
C LEU A 101 -2.26 -8.94 -5.82
N LEU A 102 -3.24 -9.56 -6.47
CA LEU A 102 -3.01 -10.75 -7.28
C LEU A 102 -2.23 -10.44 -8.57
N GLU A 103 -2.45 -9.28 -9.18
CA GLU A 103 -1.70 -8.80 -10.36
C GLU A 103 -0.26 -8.41 -10.02
N PHE A 104 0.00 -7.93 -8.80
CA PHE A 104 1.36 -7.68 -8.31
C PHE A 104 2.19 -8.96 -8.22
N GLY A 105 1.55 -10.09 -7.90
CA GLY A 105 2.18 -11.41 -7.91
C GLY A 105 2.80 -11.81 -6.58
N ASP A 106 3.96 -12.46 -6.65
CA ASP A 106 4.63 -13.00 -5.47
C ASP A 106 5.13 -11.88 -4.55
N MET A 107 4.76 -11.97 -3.26
CA MET A 107 5.10 -10.99 -2.23
C MET A 107 5.98 -11.64 -1.16
N GLU A 108 7.07 -10.97 -0.78
CA GLU A 108 7.92 -11.39 0.34
C GLU A 108 7.27 -11.07 1.70
N ARG A 109 6.54 -9.95 1.78
CA ARG A 109 5.83 -9.49 2.98
C ARG A 109 4.59 -8.71 2.56
N LEU A 110 3.56 -8.78 3.39
CA LEU A 110 2.34 -7.97 3.24
C LEU A 110 2.11 -7.19 4.54
N ALA A 111 1.75 -5.92 4.42
CA ALA A 111 1.24 -5.17 5.56
C ALA A 111 -0.12 -4.58 5.21
N ILE A 112 -1.08 -4.74 6.13
CA ILE A 112 -2.43 -4.22 5.98
C ILE A 112 -2.66 -3.18 7.07
N LEU A 113 -2.86 -1.94 6.64
CA LEU A 113 -3.23 -0.82 7.49
C LEU A 113 -4.74 -0.60 7.38
N HIS A 114 -5.43 -0.51 8.51
CA HIS A 114 -6.86 -0.22 8.53
C HIS A 114 -7.18 0.81 9.61
N THR A 115 -8.21 1.62 9.43
CA THR A 115 -8.72 2.50 10.49
C THR A 115 -10.10 2.02 10.89
N ASN A 116 -10.23 1.45 12.11
CA ASN A 116 -11.48 0.91 12.65
C ASN A 116 -12.21 -0.09 11.72
N ALA A 117 -11.46 -0.92 10.98
CA ALA A 117 -12.00 -1.84 9.99
C ALA A 117 -11.32 -3.22 10.03
N GLU A 118 -10.89 -3.66 11.21
CA GLU A 118 -10.17 -4.94 11.41
C GLU A 118 -10.91 -6.17 10.84
N PRO A 119 -12.23 -6.37 11.06
CA PRO A 119 -12.92 -7.53 10.53
C PRO A 119 -12.88 -7.59 8.99
N ARG A 120 -13.04 -6.43 8.35
CA ARG A 120 -12.95 -6.30 6.89
C ARG A 120 -11.53 -6.56 6.38
N ALA A 121 -10.53 -6.01 7.07
CA ALA A 121 -9.12 -6.22 6.73
C ALA A 121 -8.73 -7.72 6.81
N LYS A 122 -9.22 -8.43 7.84
CA LYS A 122 -9.05 -9.89 7.96
C LYS A 122 -9.78 -10.65 6.87
N GLN A 123 -10.99 -10.23 6.49
CA GLN A 123 -11.73 -10.86 5.39
C GLN A 123 -10.97 -10.75 4.06
N LEU A 124 -10.50 -9.54 3.72
CA LEU A 124 -9.69 -9.32 2.51
C LEU A 124 -8.43 -10.18 2.52
N LEU A 125 -7.75 -10.27 3.67
CA LEU A 125 -6.59 -11.15 3.81
C LEU A 125 -6.94 -12.61 3.58
N ASN A 126 -8.00 -13.13 4.21
CA ASN A 126 -8.39 -14.52 4.05
C ASN A 126 -8.72 -14.85 2.58
N GLU A 127 -9.40 -13.93 1.90
CA GLU A 127 -9.68 -14.06 0.46
C GLU A 127 -8.39 -14.09 -0.37
N LEU A 128 -7.40 -13.23 -0.06
CA LEU A 128 -6.09 -13.25 -0.70
C LEU A 128 -5.35 -14.57 -0.44
N MET A 129 -5.25 -14.98 0.82
CA MET A 129 -4.54 -16.19 1.25
C MET A 129 -5.13 -17.46 0.62
N SER A 130 -6.44 -17.48 0.32
CA SER A 130 -7.08 -18.59 -0.40
C SER A 130 -6.67 -18.71 -1.88
N ARG A 131 -6.10 -17.64 -2.46
CA ARG A 131 -5.78 -17.53 -3.89
C ARG A 131 -4.28 -17.53 -4.19
N VAL A 132 -3.44 -17.17 -3.21
CA VAL A 132 -1.98 -17.23 -3.34
C VAL A 132 -1.45 -18.61 -2.98
N ARG A 133 -0.37 -19.04 -3.66
CA ARG A 133 0.21 -20.39 -3.46
C ARG A 133 1.24 -20.44 -2.33
N LYS A 134 1.84 -19.30 -1.99
CA LYS A 134 2.91 -19.18 -0.98
C LYS A 134 2.37 -18.53 0.28
N SER A 135 2.87 -18.96 1.42
CA SER A 135 2.64 -18.26 2.69
C SER A 135 3.38 -16.93 2.65
N ILE A 136 2.70 -15.85 3.02
CA ILE A 136 3.24 -14.49 3.05
C ILE A 136 3.20 -14.03 4.51
N PRO A 137 4.33 -13.62 5.13
CA PRO A 137 4.33 -12.97 6.43
C PRO A 137 3.46 -11.69 6.39
N VAL A 138 2.48 -11.59 7.29
CA VAL A 138 1.54 -10.46 7.34
C VAL A 138 1.70 -9.64 8.61
N ILE A 139 1.79 -8.33 8.46
CA ILE A 139 1.75 -7.36 9.55
C ILE A 139 0.41 -6.60 9.50
N PHE A 140 -0.36 -6.62 10.59
CA PHE A 140 -1.55 -5.80 10.74
C PHE A 140 -1.25 -4.58 11.60
N CYS A 141 -1.68 -3.41 11.14
CA CYS A 141 -1.64 -2.18 11.94
C CYS A 141 -2.99 -1.46 11.89
N SER A 142 -3.40 -0.94 13.05
CA SER A 142 -4.61 -0.17 13.29
C SER A 142 -4.36 1.34 13.35
#